data_AF-A0A6P1ZBZ9-F1
#
_entry.id   AF-A0A6P1ZBZ9-F1
#
_cell.length_a   1.000
_cell.length_b   1.000
_cell.length_c   1.000
_cell.angle_alpha   90.00
_cell.angle_beta   90.00
_cell.angle_gamma   90.00
#
_symmetry.space_group_name_H-M   'P 1'
#
loop_
_entity.id
_entity.type
_entity.pdbx_description
1 polymer ?
#
loop_
_entity_poly.entity_id
_entity_poly.type
_entity_poly.pdbx_seq_one_letter_code
_entity_poly.pdbx_strand_id
1 'polypeptide(L)'
;MPGMLASAWDRVCRLSPLYFDWIQVDPSTRVITASPLHPAARYGNAWMGQDLPFSVFTRLEPVLERTRNVFLHGWGDPFANPSFFTMVRICKEHRCTVSTATRGRLLEAADCDHIVAAGIDQISFPIDALDDATSRERTGFSLDQTVAVIRMLQEAKRRVNSSLPVIDVRYTLTRSRLDEVYGLPAFLESLGIESAIVTTPAFVPSAEMADECLVPRRPEQLRWLISHLDRLFARGLDHGVVIRYFVLSPGKKRLACIENVTESLFLGADGRISPCAAGQLPVRGDVAQWYLGKETSYQPIVFGSLAESELAEIWHSKAYRKFRQPFYWNRLSQRCEHCLTPFRVYG
;
A
#
# COMPACT_ATOMS: atom_id res chain seq x y z
N MET A 1 -7.66 31.24 -3.11
CA MET A 1 -6.54 32.09 -3.55
C MET A 1 -7.11 33.22 -4.40
N PRO A 2 -6.61 34.46 -4.25
CA PRO A 2 -6.84 35.53 -5.22
C PRO A 2 -6.46 35.05 -6.64
N GLY A 3 -7.21 35.43 -7.66
CA GLY A 3 -7.09 34.88 -9.03
C GLY A 3 -5.70 34.98 -9.66
N MET A 4 -4.92 36.01 -9.30
CA MET A 4 -3.55 36.23 -9.80
C MET A 4 -2.54 35.21 -9.25
N LEU A 5 -2.71 34.76 -8.01
CA LEU A 5 -1.87 33.72 -7.42
C LEU A 5 -2.20 32.34 -8.01
N ALA A 6 -3.47 32.11 -8.36
CA ALA A 6 -3.90 30.85 -8.98
C ALA A 6 -3.35 30.68 -10.40
N SER A 7 -3.27 31.76 -11.19
CA SER A 7 -2.71 31.73 -12.54
C SER A 7 -1.18 31.57 -12.55
N ALA A 8 -0.48 32.22 -11.60
CA ALA A 8 0.95 32.04 -11.40
C ALA A 8 1.30 30.59 -10.99
N TRP A 9 0.53 30.03 -10.04
CA TRP A 9 0.65 28.62 -9.63
C TRP A 9 0.43 27.66 -10.81
N ASP A 10 -0.61 27.90 -11.62
CA ASP A 10 -0.91 27.08 -12.80
C ASP A 10 0.27 27.04 -13.78
N ARG A 11 0.93 28.18 -14.03
CA ARG A 11 2.13 28.25 -14.88
C ARG A 11 3.31 27.49 -14.30
N VAL A 12 3.61 27.68 -13.00
CA VAL A 12 4.73 26.98 -12.33
C VAL A 12 4.54 25.47 -12.40
N CYS A 13 3.34 24.96 -12.12
CA CYS A 13 3.07 23.53 -12.18
C CYS A 13 3.17 22.92 -13.59
N ARG A 14 3.02 23.69 -14.67
CA ARG A 14 3.17 23.18 -16.06
C ARG A 14 4.64 23.11 -16.49
N LEU A 15 5.46 24.01 -15.96
CA LEU A 15 6.89 24.08 -16.26
C LEU A 15 7.73 23.22 -15.31
N SER A 16 7.13 22.75 -14.22
CA SER A 16 7.78 21.90 -13.23
C SER A 16 8.14 20.55 -13.84
N PRO A 17 9.41 20.17 -13.88
CA PRO A 17 9.83 18.94 -14.51
C PRO A 17 9.37 17.76 -13.62
N LEU A 18 8.87 16.66 -14.20
CA LEU A 18 8.35 15.50 -13.44
C LEU A 18 9.38 14.86 -12.51
N TYR A 19 9.17 14.97 -11.21
CA TYR A 19 9.94 14.28 -10.17
C TYR A 19 8.95 13.56 -9.26
N PHE A 20 9.30 12.34 -8.86
CA PHE A 20 8.49 11.54 -7.96
C PHE A 20 9.32 11.02 -6.80
N ASP A 21 8.84 11.26 -5.59
CA ASP A 21 9.35 10.57 -4.41
C ASP A 21 9.06 9.08 -4.51
N TRP A 22 7.88 8.72 -5.02
CA TRP A 22 7.61 7.35 -5.43
C TRP A 22 6.53 7.20 -6.49
N ILE A 23 6.61 6.09 -7.22
CA ILE A 23 5.55 5.59 -8.08
C ILE A 23 5.09 4.25 -7.52
N GLN A 24 3.79 4.10 -7.28
CA GLN A 24 3.18 2.80 -6.99
C GLN A 24 2.64 2.20 -8.28
N VAL A 25 2.89 0.92 -8.50
CA VAL A 25 2.44 0.18 -9.67
C VAL A 25 1.81 -1.11 -9.18
N ASP A 26 0.57 -1.35 -9.58
CA ASP A 26 -0.12 -2.61 -9.34
C ASP A 26 0.20 -3.60 -10.48
N PRO A 27 1.13 -4.55 -10.28
CA PRO A 27 1.53 -5.44 -11.37
C PRO A 27 0.41 -6.43 -11.70
N SER A 28 -0.39 -6.82 -10.71
CA SER A 28 -1.53 -7.71 -10.91
C SER A 28 -2.57 -7.52 -9.82
N THR A 29 -3.83 -7.45 -10.24
CA THR A 29 -5.01 -7.45 -9.36
C THR A 29 -5.56 -8.87 -9.17
N ARG A 30 -4.85 -9.91 -9.63
CA ARG A 30 -5.22 -11.30 -9.36
C ARG A 30 -5.03 -11.59 -7.88
N VAL A 31 -6.15 -11.75 -7.20
CA VAL A 31 -6.18 -12.01 -5.77
C VAL A 31 -6.03 -13.49 -5.55
N ILE A 32 -5.05 -13.82 -4.73
CA ILE A 32 -4.81 -15.19 -4.31
C ILE A 32 -5.47 -15.43 -2.96
N THR A 33 -5.73 -14.38 -2.15
CA THR A 33 -6.34 -14.50 -0.81
C THR A 33 -7.88 -14.57 -0.79
N ALA A 34 -8.44 -15.35 0.13
CA ALA A 34 -9.86 -15.31 0.49
C ALA A 34 -10.12 -14.47 1.75
N SER A 35 -9.15 -13.65 2.19
CA SER A 35 -9.27 -12.82 3.39
C SER A 35 -10.50 -11.90 3.33
N PRO A 36 -11.38 -11.90 4.34
CA PRO A 36 -12.55 -11.01 4.40
C PRO A 36 -12.12 -9.54 4.54
N LEU A 37 -10.87 -9.28 4.89
CA LEU A 37 -10.29 -7.94 4.93
C LEU A 37 -9.91 -7.40 3.55
N HIS A 38 -9.84 -8.27 2.54
CA HIS A 38 -9.53 -7.86 1.19
C HIS A 38 -10.81 -7.46 0.45
N PRO A 39 -10.87 -6.28 -0.24
CA PRO A 39 -12.11 -5.83 -0.88
C PRO A 39 -12.68 -6.82 -1.91
N ALA A 40 -11.82 -7.60 -2.57
CA ALA A 40 -12.22 -8.65 -3.50
C ALA A 40 -13.20 -9.68 -2.88
N ALA A 41 -13.08 -9.97 -1.58
CA ALA A 41 -13.99 -10.89 -0.89
C ALA A 41 -15.44 -10.39 -0.91
N ARG A 42 -15.64 -9.06 -0.86
CA ARG A 42 -16.99 -8.45 -0.89
C ARG A 42 -17.53 -8.32 -2.30
N TYR A 43 -16.69 -8.01 -3.29
CA TYR A 43 -17.14 -7.71 -4.65
C TYR A 43 -17.17 -8.93 -5.58
N GLY A 44 -16.50 -10.03 -5.23
CA GLY A 44 -16.60 -11.31 -5.94
C GLY A 44 -16.47 -11.15 -7.46
N ASN A 45 -17.54 -11.49 -8.20
CA ASN A 45 -17.57 -11.42 -9.67
C ASN A 45 -17.37 -10.01 -10.25
N ALA A 46 -17.59 -8.96 -9.47
CA ALA A 46 -17.31 -7.59 -9.89
C ALA A 46 -15.81 -7.24 -9.80
N TRP A 47 -15.01 -8.03 -9.08
CA TRP A 47 -13.56 -7.86 -9.01
C TRP A 47 -12.90 -8.17 -10.36
N MET A 48 -12.02 -7.27 -10.79
CA MET A 48 -11.29 -7.39 -12.05
C MET A 48 -9.91 -7.97 -11.78
N GLY A 49 -9.75 -9.29 -11.88
CA GLY A 49 -8.43 -9.94 -11.85
C GLY A 49 -7.72 -9.84 -13.20
N GLN A 50 -6.65 -9.07 -13.26
CA GLN A 50 -5.88 -8.83 -14.49
C GLN A 50 -4.44 -8.41 -14.17
N ASP A 51 -3.57 -8.50 -15.17
CA ASP A 51 -2.16 -8.16 -15.06
C ASP A 51 -1.92 -6.84 -15.80
N LEU A 52 -1.07 -5.97 -15.24
CA LEU A 52 -0.61 -4.78 -15.95
C LEU A 52 0.13 -5.20 -17.22
N PRO A 53 -0.31 -4.75 -18.41
CA PRO A 53 0.43 -5.03 -19.64
C PRO A 53 1.83 -4.42 -19.56
N PHE A 54 2.85 -5.21 -19.90
CA PHE A 54 4.24 -4.74 -19.87
C PHE A 54 4.46 -3.50 -20.75
N SER A 55 3.80 -3.42 -21.92
CA SER A 55 3.85 -2.26 -22.81
C SER A 55 3.29 -0.98 -22.19
N VAL A 56 2.40 -1.07 -21.21
CA VAL A 56 1.88 0.08 -20.46
C VAL A 56 2.88 0.49 -19.37
N PHE A 57 3.49 -0.48 -18.70
CA PHE A 57 4.54 -0.22 -17.71
C PHE A 57 5.74 0.53 -18.30
N THR A 58 6.22 0.13 -19.48
CA THR A 58 7.38 0.76 -20.14
C THR A 58 7.17 2.25 -20.45
N ARG A 59 5.92 2.73 -20.45
CA ARG A 59 5.64 4.18 -20.58
C ARG A 59 6.00 4.99 -19.34
N LEU A 60 6.38 4.35 -18.23
CA LEU A 60 6.97 5.03 -17.08
C LEU A 60 8.47 5.33 -17.27
N GLU A 61 9.17 4.64 -18.17
CA GLU A 61 10.63 4.79 -18.36
C GLU A 61 11.13 6.24 -18.43
N PRO A 62 10.48 7.16 -19.17
CA PRO A 62 10.93 8.56 -19.26
C PRO A 62 11.00 9.32 -17.93
N VAL A 63 10.34 8.83 -16.87
CA VAL A 63 10.35 9.46 -15.54
C VAL A 63 11.08 8.66 -14.48
N LEU A 64 11.52 7.43 -14.77
CA LEU A 64 12.13 6.56 -13.77
C LEU A 64 13.46 7.12 -13.25
N GLU A 65 14.29 7.74 -14.10
CA GLU A 65 15.53 8.40 -13.66
C GLU A 65 15.31 9.53 -12.65
N ARG A 66 14.07 10.04 -12.59
CA ARG A 66 13.64 11.14 -11.72
C ARG A 66 12.63 10.66 -10.68
N THR A 67 12.60 9.35 -10.45
CA THR A 67 11.77 8.68 -9.46
C THR A 67 12.67 8.02 -8.44
N ARG A 68 12.47 8.32 -7.15
CA ARG A 68 13.33 7.77 -6.09
C ARG A 68 12.98 6.31 -5.78
N ASN A 69 11.70 6.02 -5.56
CA ASN A 69 11.24 4.68 -5.18
C ASN A 69 10.14 4.18 -6.14
N VAL A 70 10.16 2.90 -6.48
CA VAL A 70 9.07 2.22 -7.18
C VAL A 70 8.53 1.10 -6.30
N PHE A 71 7.25 1.20 -5.98
CA PHE A 71 6.54 0.16 -5.24
C PHE A 71 5.78 -0.72 -6.23
N LEU A 72 6.26 -1.95 -6.43
CA LEU A 72 5.59 -2.96 -7.26
C LEU A 72 4.64 -3.78 -6.37
N HIS A 73 3.54 -3.16 -5.95
CA HIS A 73 2.46 -3.78 -5.19
C HIS A 73 1.12 -3.11 -5.53
N GLY A 74 0.03 -3.79 -5.22
CA GLY A 74 -1.29 -3.20 -5.37
C GLY A 74 -2.36 -4.05 -4.72
N TRP A 75 -3.40 -4.36 -5.48
CA TRP A 75 -4.58 -5.06 -4.98
C TRP A 75 -4.54 -6.58 -5.16
N GLY A 76 -3.53 -7.13 -5.84
CA GLY A 76 -3.31 -8.57 -5.95
C GLY A 76 -1.91 -8.97 -5.53
N ASP A 77 -1.46 -10.14 -5.97
CA ASP A 77 -0.08 -10.58 -5.75
C ASP A 77 0.81 -10.17 -6.95
N PRO A 78 1.88 -9.39 -6.72
CA PRO A 78 2.71 -8.87 -7.80
C PRO A 78 3.43 -9.97 -8.60
N PHE A 79 3.71 -11.12 -7.98
CA PHE A 79 4.35 -12.26 -8.64
C PHE A 79 3.40 -13.03 -9.58
N ALA A 80 2.10 -12.70 -9.60
CA ALA A 80 1.18 -13.23 -10.60
C ALA A 80 1.43 -12.65 -12.00
N ASN A 81 2.10 -11.49 -12.10
CA ASN A 81 2.46 -10.91 -13.39
C ASN A 81 3.77 -11.54 -13.92
N PRO A 82 3.77 -12.20 -15.09
CA PRO A 82 4.97 -12.84 -15.65
C PRO A 82 6.09 -11.85 -15.98
N SER A 83 5.78 -10.55 -16.11
CA SER A 83 6.76 -9.50 -16.37
C SER A 83 7.34 -8.87 -15.11
N PHE A 84 6.98 -9.34 -13.90
CA PHE A 84 7.39 -8.74 -12.63
C PHE A 84 8.91 -8.51 -12.54
N PHE A 85 9.73 -9.54 -12.74
CA PHE A 85 11.19 -9.40 -12.67
C PHE A 85 11.76 -8.49 -13.76
N THR A 86 11.12 -8.43 -14.94
CA THR A 86 11.50 -7.48 -16.00
C THR A 86 11.20 -6.04 -15.59
N MET A 87 10.06 -5.80 -14.92
CA MET A 87 9.72 -4.50 -14.35
C MET A 87 10.74 -4.08 -13.28
N VAL A 88 11.11 -5.00 -12.38
CA VAL A 88 12.16 -4.78 -11.37
C VAL A 88 13.46 -4.35 -12.05
N ARG A 89 13.93 -5.13 -13.04
CA ARG A 89 15.18 -4.85 -13.77
C ARG A 89 15.20 -3.42 -14.35
N ILE A 90 14.13 -3.01 -15.04
CA ILE A 90 14.02 -1.67 -15.63
C ILE A 90 14.12 -0.59 -14.53
N CYS A 91 13.39 -0.74 -13.42
CA CYS A 91 13.49 0.20 -12.31
C CYS A 91 14.91 0.30 -11.75
N LYS A 92 15.62 -0.83 -11.59
CA LYS A 92 17.00 -0.84 -11.08
C LYS A 92 17.99 -0.22 -12.07
N GLU A 93 17.81 -0.43 -13.38
CA GLU A 93 18.61 0.21 -14.44
C GLU A 93 18.51 1.74 -14.38
N HIS A 94 17.34 2.26 -14.02
CA HIS A 94 17.11 3.69 -13.75
C HIS A 94 17.43 4.13 -12.31
N ARG A 95 18.13 3.29 -11.54
CA ARG A 95 18.59 3.57 -10.16
C ARG A 95 17.46 3.84 -9.15
N CYS A 96 16.25 3.38 -9.43
CA CYS A 96 15.18 3.38 -8.43
C CYS A 96 15.49 2.36 -7.32
N THR A 97 15.04 2.64 -6.11
CA THR A 97 14.77 1.57 -5.14
C THR A 97 13.48 0.86 -5.55
N VAL A 98 13.41 -0.44 -5.33
CA VAL A 98 12.26 -1.28 -5.66
C VAL A 98 11.81 -2.01 -4.41
N SER A 99 10.55 -1.80 -4.06
CA SER A 99 9.90 -2.48 -2.94
C SER A 99 8.65 -3.21 -3.42
N THR A 100 8.32 -4.34 -2.80
CA THR A 100 7.13 -5.12 -3.13
C THR A 100 6.46 -5.68 -1.88
N ALA A 101 5.26 -6.24 -2.03
CA ALA A 101 4.55 -6.93 -0.96
C ALA A 101 3.86 -8.18 -1.50
N THR A 102 4.01 -9.30 -0.80
CA THR A 102 3.44 -10.60 -1.21
C THR A 102 3.15 -11.46 0.01
N ARG A 103 2.18 -12.37 -0.11
CA ARG A 103 1.99 -13.44 0.88
C ARG A 103 2.91 -14.65 0.63
N GLY A 104 3.67 -14.64 -0.46
CA GLY A 104 4.62 -15.70 -0.81
C GLY A 104 3.99 -16.94 -1.44
N ARG A 105 2.68 -16.96 -1.72
CA ARG A 105 1.99 -18.16 -2.22
C ARG A 105 2.51 -18.66 -3.57
N LEU A 106 3.01 -17.75 -4.40
CA LEU A 106 3.57 -18.03 -5.71
C LEU A 106 5.09 -18.19 -5.70
N LEU A 107 5.73 -18.08 -4.53
CA LEU A 107 7.18 -18.09 -4.43
C LEU A 107 7.69 -19.48 -4.07
N GLU A 108 8.65 -19.93 -4.85
CA GLU A 108 9.46 -21.11 -4.57
C GLU A 108 10.92 -20.70 -4.24
N ALA A 109 11.76 -21.68 -3.94
CA ALA A 109 13.16 -21.44 -3.58
C ALA A 109 13.93 -20.70 -4.70
N ALA A 110 13.68 -21.04 -5.96
CA ALA A 110 14.32 -20.41 -7.12
C ALA A 110 13.89 -18.93 -7.27
N ASP A 111 12.64 -18.59 -6.96
CA ASP A 111 12.17 -17.21 -6.99
C ASP A 111 12.83 -16.37 -5.89
N CYS A 112 13.13 -16.96 -4.73
CA CYS A 112 13.87 -16.29 -3.67
C CYS A 112 15.30 -15.91 -4.11
N ASP A 113 15.97 -16.80 -4.86
CA ASP A 113 17.28 -16.48 -5.46
C ASP A 113 17.15 -15.36 -6.50
N HIS A 114 16.11 -15.39 -7.34
CA HIS A 114 15.84 -14.31 -8.30
C HIS A 114 15.53 -12.97 -7.63
N ILE A 115 14.79 -12.95 -6.52
CA ILE A 115 14.50 -11.75 -5.73
C ILE A 115 15.79 -11.08 -5.25
N VAL A 116 16.72 -11.87 -4.71
CA VAL A 116 18.00 -11.36 -4.21
C VAL A 116 18.88 -10.90 -5.39
N ALA A 117 18.97 -11.69 -6.46
CA ALA A 117 19.78 -11.38 -7.63
C ALA A 117 19.27 -10.13 -8.38
N ALA A 118 17.95 -9.91 -8.41
CA ALA A 118 17.34 -8.73 -9.04
C ALA A 118 17.58 -7.44 -8.25
N GLY A 119 18.11 -7.51 -7.03
CA GLY A 119 18.42 -6.35 -6.20
C GLY A 119 17.17 -5.62 -5.69
N ILE A 120 16.10 -6.38 -5.38
CA ILE A 120 14.93 -5.82 -4.68
C ILE A 120 15.39 -5.29 -3.32
N ASP A 121 15.00 -4.06 -2.99
CA ASP A 121 15.47 -3.36 -1.80
C ASP A 121 14.64 -3.74 -0.57
N GLN A 122 13.32 -3.93 -0.72
CA GLN A 122 12.44 -4.33 0.38
C GLN A 122 11.32 -5.26 -0.08
N ILE A 123 10.99 -6.24 0.77
CA ILE A 123 9.81 -7.08 0.62
C ILE A 123 9.00 -7.10 1.92
N SER A 124 7.71 -6.81 1.79
CA SER A 124 6.76 -6.83 2.90
C SER A 124 5.87 -8.06 2.82
N PHE A 125 5.71 -8.76 3.95
CA PHE A 125 4.79 -9.89 4.06
C PHE A 125 3.53 -9.46 4.83
N PRO A 126 2.37 -9.28 4.14
CA PRO A 126 1.11 -9.04 4.81
C PRO A 126 0.68 -10.30 5.57
N ILE A 127 0.38 -10.15 6.86
CA ILE A 127 -0.19 -11.21 7.69
C ILE A 127 -1.41 -10.68 8.44
N ASP A 128 -2.35 -11.59 8.69
CA ASP A 128 -3.67 -11.28 9.24
C ASP A 128 -3.90 -12.01 10.58
N ALA A 129 -2.94 -12.85 10.98
CA ALA A 129 -2.94 -13.71 12.15
C ALA A 129 -1.50 -14.09 12.55
N LEU A 130 -1.30 -14.53 13.79
CA LEU A 130 -0.01 -15.00 14.34
C LEU A 130 0.07 -16.52 14.51
N ASP A 131 -0.98 -17.25 14.14
CA ASP A 131 -1.01 -18.71 14.09
C ASP A 131 -1.61 -19.23 12.78
N ASP A 132 -1.21 -20.43 12.37
CA ASP A 132 -1.58 -21.02 11.08
C ASP A 132 -3.07 -21.38 11.00
N ALA A 133 -3.67 -21.83 12.11
CA ALA A 133 -5.08 -22.22 12.13
C ALA A 133 -5.98 -21.00 11.89
N THR A 134 -5.76 -19.91 12.62
CA THR A 134 -6.46 -18.63 12.43
C THR A 134 -6.20 -18.07 11.04
N SER A 135 -4.96 -18.15 10.54
CA SER A 135 -4.63 -17.66 9.19
C SER A 135 -5.42 -18.39 8.11
N ARG A 136 -5.50 -19.73 8.19
CA ARG A 136 -6.26 -20.54 7.23
C ARG A 136 -7.76 -20.26 7.32
N GLU A 137 -8.30 -20.19 8.52
CA GLU A 137 -9.72 -19.90 8.75
C GLU A 137 -10.09 -18.55 8.12
N ARG A 138 -9.30 -17.51 8.38
CA ARG A 138 -9.60 -16.15 7.93
C ARG A 138 -9.33 -15.98 6.45
N THR A 139 -8.22 -16.50 5.95
CA THR A 139 -7.68 -16.06 4.67
C THR A 139 -7.73 -17.14 3.60
N GLY A 140 -7.92 -18.40 3.99
CA GLY A 140 -7.66 -19.56 3.15
C GLY A 140 -6.17 -19.85 2.94
N PHE A 141 -5.25 -19.11 3.58
CA PHE A 141 -3.79 -19.23 3.43
C PHE A 141 -3.12 -19.70 4.70
N SER A 142 -2.10 -20.52 4.51
CA SER A 142 -1.22 -20.96 5.58
C SER A 142 -0.25 -19.84 5.96
N LEU A 143 -0.17 -19.53 7.26
CA LEU A 143 0.91 -18.71 7.78
C LEU A 143 2.25 -19.45 7.67
N ASP A 144 2.26 -20.77 7.87
CA ASP A 144 3.48 -21.59 7.78
C ASP A 144 4.11 -21.52 6.39
N GLN A 145 3.30 -21.44 5.32
CA GLN A 145 3.81 -21.21 3.97
C GLN A 145 4.51 -19.86 3.83
N THR A 146 3.92 -18.79 4.36
CA THR A 146 4.54 -17.45 4.40
C THR A 146 5.86 -17.49 5.18
N VAL A 147 5.88 -18.16 6.34
CA VAL A 147 7.09 -18.34 7.17
C VAL A 147 8.15 -19.14 6.42
N ALA A 148 7.78 -20.19 5.69
CA ALA A 148 8.70 -20.97 4.88
C ALA A 148 9.36 -20.09 3.80
N VAL A 149 8.59 -19.23 3.12
CA VAL A 149 9.11 -18.29 2.13
C VAL A 149 10.06 -17.27 2.75
N ILE A 150 9.73 -16.72 3.91
CA ILE A 150 10.62 -15.81 4.65
C ILE A 150 11.97 -16.52 4.94
N ARG A 151 11.94 -17.77 5.41
CA ARG A 151 13.15 -18.55 5.69
C ARG A 151 13.95 -18.85 4.42
N MET A 152 13.29 -19.24 3.32
CA MET A 152 13.95 -19.47 2.03
C MET A 152 14.64 -18.20 1.52
N LEU A 153 13.99 -17.05 1.66
CA LEU A 153 14.56 -15.77 1.27
C LEU A 153 15.76 -15.36 2.15
N GLN A 154 15.67 -15.54 3.47
CA GLN A 154 16.80 -15.33 4.37
C GLN A 154 17.98 -16.24 4.05
N GLU A 155 17.73 -17.49 3.66
CA GLU A 155 18.77 -18.40 3.18
C GLU A 155 19.43 -17.90 1.89
N ALA A 156 18.62 -17.50 0.90
CA ALA A 156 19.11 -16.95 -0.36
C ALA A 156 20.02 -15.74 -0.13
N LYS A 157 19.60 -14.83 0.75
CA LYS A 157 20.42 -13.68 1.21
C LYS A 157 21.76 -14.12 1.78
N ARG A 158 21.75 -15.14 2.67
CA ARG A 158 22.96 -15.63 3.35
C ARG A 158 23.95 -16.27 2.37
N ARG A 159 23.47 -17.05 1.41
CA ARG A 159 24.31 -17.72 0.39
C ARG A 159 25.19 -16.74 -0.39
N VAL A 160 24.69 -15.54 -0.64
CA VAL A 160 25.39 -14.50 -1.41
C VAL A 160 25.87 -13.33 -0.54
N ASN A 161 25.82 -13.47 0.79
CA ASN A 161 26.20 -12.44 1.77
C ASN A 161 25.51 -11.08 1.51
N SER A 162 24.22 -11.11 1.13
CA SER A 162 23.42 -9.91 0.86
C SER A 162 22.63 -9.46 2.10
N SER A 163 22.65 -8.17 2.38
CA SER A 163 21.74 -7.55 3.35
C SER A 163 20.34 -7.30 2.78
N LEU A 164 20.16 -7.37 1.46
CA LEU A 164 18.92 -7.10 0.72
C LEU A 164 18.25 -8.36 0.17
N PRO A 165 16.91 -8.37 0.06
CA PRO A 165 15.98 -7.30 0.45
C PRO A 165 15.85 -7.18 1.97
N VAL A 166 15.55 -5.97 2.46
CA VAL A 166 15.02 -5.80 3.83
C VAL A 166 13.66 -6.49 3.90
N ILE A 167 13.46 -7.32 4.91
CA ILE A 167 12.20 -8.06 5.12
C ILE A 167 11.43 -7.34 6.23
N ASP A 168 10.18 -6.97 5.96
CA ASP A 168 9.26 -6.46 6.99
C ASP A 168 7.91 -7.19 6.95
N VAL A 169 7.15 -7.06 8.03
CA VAL A 169 5.81 -7.63 8.15
C VAL A 169 4.78 -6.51 8.21
N ARG A 170 3.69 -6.66 7.46
CA ARG A 170 2.53 -5.78 7.55
C ARG A 170 1.38 -6.52 8.24
N TYR A 171 1.11 -6.16 9.49
CA TYR A 171 0.05 -6.77 10.28
C TYR A 171 -1.23 -5.94 10.17
N THR A 172 -2.34 -6.57 9.75
CA THR A 172 -3.64 -5.90 9.70
C THR A 172 -4.39 -6.06 11.02
N LEU A 173 -4.41 -5.00 11.83
CA LEU A 173 -5.07 -4.99 13.12
C LEU A 173 -6.59 -4.84 12.98
N THR A 174 -7.34 -5.77 13.57
CA THR A 174 -8.79 -5.68 13.71
C THR A 174 -9.23 -5.67 15.17
N ARG A 175 -10.44 -5.17 15.43
CA ARG A 175 -11.00 -5.03 16.78
C ARG A 175 -11.00 -6.36 17.52
N SER A 176 -11.45 -7.44 16.88
CA SER A 176 -11.52 -8.76 17.49
C SER A 176 -10.14 -9.35 17.87
N ARG A 177 -9.05 -8.83 17.31
CA ARG A 177 -7.68 -9.37 17.48
C ARG A 177 -6.71 -8.39 18.14
N LEU A 178 -7.21 -7.45 18.92
CA LEU A 178 -6.36 -6.49 19.64
C LEU A 178 -5.46 -7.16 20.69
N ASP A 179 -5.86 -8.29 21.25
CA ASP A 179 -5.02 -9.01 22.21
C ASP A 179 -3.95 -9.86 21.49
N GLU A 180 -4.28 -10.39 20.32
CA GLU A 180 -3.36 -11.22 19.53
C GLU A 180 -2.13 -10.41 19.08
N VAL A 181 -2.31 -9.15 18.68
CA VAL A 181 -1.19 -8.33 18.18
C VAL A 181 -0.07 -8.14 19.21
N TYR A 182 -0.33 -8.30 20.51
CA TYR A 182 0.74 -8.26 21.51
C TYR A 182 1.74 -9.42 21.41
N GLY A 183 1.39 -10.51 20.71
CA GLY A 183 2.32 -11.59 20.37
C GLY A 183 3.25 -11.28 19.20
N LEU A 184 2.97 -10.21 18.43
CA LEU A 184 3.71 -9.86 17.22
C LEU A 184 5.22 -9.66 17.46
N PRO A 185 5.69 -8.99 18.54
CA PRO A 185 7.13 -8.86 18.82
C PRO A 185 7.87 -10.20 18.90
N ALA A 186 7.36 -11.14 19.69
CA ALA A 186 7.96 -12.46 19.86
C ALA A 186 7.91 -13.29 18.57
N PHE A 187 6.81 -13.16 17.80
CA PHE A 187 6.69 -13.79 16.49
C PHE A 187 7.79 -13.29 15.54
N LEU A 188 8.01 -11.97 15.46
CA LEU A 188 9.02 -11.36 14.58
C LEU A 188 10.45 -11.70 15.02
N GLU A 189 10.73 -11.68 16.32
CA GLU A 189 12.00 -12.12 16.89
C GLU A 189 12.32 -13.58 16.50
N SER A 190 11.32 -14.48 16.59
CA SER A 190 11.48 -15.89 16.22
C SER A 190 11.82 -16.10 14.73
N LEU A 191 11.52 -15.12 13.89
CA LEU A 191 11.82 -15.09 12.46
C LEU A 191 13.07 -14.26 12.13
N GLY A 192 13.70 -13.59 13.10
CA GLY A 192 14.80 -12.66 12.84
C GLY A 192 14.39 -11.46 11.98
N ILE A 193 13.16 -10.96 12.16
CA ILE A 193 12.64 -9.78 11.47
C ILE A 193 12.65 -8.58 12.42
N GLU A 194 13.33 -7.51 12.02
CA GLU A 194 13.60 -6.36 12.89
C GLU A 194 12.54 -5.26 12.81
N SER A 195 11.57 -5.35 11.88
CA SER A 195 10.52 -4.33 11.78
C SER A 195 9.18 -4.84 11.28
N ALA A 196 8.13 -4.17 11.73
CA ALA A 196 6.78 -4.38 11.24
C ALA A 196 5.99 -3.07 11.17
N ILE A 197 4.96 -3.08 10.34
CA ILE A 197 3.97 -2.02 10.25
C ILE A 197 2.61 -2.60 10.65
N VAL A 198 1.98 -2.01 11.65
CA VAL A 198 0.63 -2.34 12.10
C VAL A 198 -0.33 -1.29 11.54
N THR A 199 -1.31 -1.75 10.75
CA THR A 199 -2.33 -0.89 10.14
C THR A 199 -3.72 -1.43 10.39
N THR A 200 -4.70 -0.54 10.51
CA THR A 200 -6.11 -0.91 10.37
C THR A 200 -6.48 -0.97 8.88
N PRO A 201 -7.52 -1.73 8.47
CA PRO A 201 -7.93 -1.78 7.08
C PRO A 201 -8.22 -0.39 6.50
N ALA A 202 -7.64 -0.10 5.33
CA ALA A 202 -7.70 1.21 4.68
C ALA A 202 -8.94 1.39 3.76
N PHE A 203 -9.55 0.30 3.32
CA PHE A 203 -10.79 0.28 2.56
C PHE A 203 -11.80 -0.63 3.24
N VAL A 204 -13.02 -0.15 3.45
CA VAL A 204 -14.04 -0.85 4.25
C VAL A 204 -15.29 -1.02 3.39
N PRO A 205 -15.50 -2.21 2.78
CA PRO A 205 -16.55 -2.44 1.79
C PRO A 205 -17.88 -2.91 2.42
N SER A 206 -17.94 -3.15 3.73
CA SER A 206 -19.12 -3.68 4.41
C SER A 206 -19.26 -3.19 5.86
N ALA A 207 -20.47 -3.36 6.43
CA ALA A 207 -20.76 -3.00 7.82
C ALA A 207 -19.96 -3.85 8.81
N GLU A 208 -19.86 -5.15 8.54
CA GLU A 208 -19.14 -6.12 9.37
C GLU A 208 -17.66 -5.76 9.45
N MET A 209 -17.06 -5.39 8.30
CA MET A 209 -15.68 -4.92 8.28
C MET A 209 -15.54 -3.56 8.98
N ALA A 210 -16.55 -2.70 8.95
CA ALA A 210 -16.54 -1.43 9.67
C ALA A 210 -16.52 -1.61 11.20
N ASP A 211 -17.15 -2.67 11.71
CA ASP A 211 -17.10 -3.04 13.13
C ASP A 211 -15.73 -3.57 13.54
N GLU A 212 -15.07 -4.31 12.64
CA GLU A 212 -13.68 -4.76 12.81
C GLU A 212 -12.64 -3.63 12.71
N CYS A 213 -12.98 -2.52 12.07
CA CYS A 213 -12.07 -1.39 11.92
C CYS A 213 -11.95 -0.57 13.22
N LEU A 214 -10.72 -0.43 13.71
CA LEU A 214 -10.39 0.42 14.86
C LEU A 214 -10.24 1.88 14.43
N VAL A 215 -11.35 2.50 14.00
CA VAL A 215 -11.41 3.93 13.67
C VAL A 215 -12.02 4.70 14.84
N PRO A 216 -11.21 5.46 15.62
CA PRO A 216 -11.72 6.24 16.72
C PRO A 216 -12.72 7.31 16.24
N ARG A 217 -13.89 7.37 16.89
CA ARG A 217 -14.94 8.39 16.65
C ARG A 217 -14.91 9.50 17.69
N ARG A 218 -14.28 9.25 18.84
CA ARG A 218 -14.20 10.19 19.96
C ARG A 218 -12.76 10.24 20.55
N PRO A 219 -12.34 11.36 21.17
CA PRO A 219 -10.98 11.51 21.69
C PRO A 219 -10.55 10.42 22.69
N GLU A 220 -11.47 9.91 23.51
CA GLU A 220 -11.21 8.82 24.46
C GLU A 220 -10.89 7.50 23.77
N GLN A 221 -11.57 7.19 22.66
CA GLN A 221 -11.28 5.99 21.86
C GLN A 221 -9.90 6.10 21.20
N LEU A 222 -9.51 7.30 20.78
CA LEU A 222 -8.18 7.55 20.22
C LEU A 222 -7.11 7.34 21.29
N ARG A 223 -7.26 7.94 22.47
CA ARG A 223 -6.31 7.77 23.59
C ARG A 223 -6.20 6.31 24.01
N TRP A 224 -7.33 5.61 24.07
CA TRP A 224 -7.36 4.19 24.36
C TRP A 224 -6.56 3.39 23.32
N LEU A 225 -6.82 3.59 22.02
CA LEU A 225 -6.11 2.88 20.97
C LEU A 225 -4.60 3.18 20.96
N ILE A 226 -4.23 4.46 21.08
CA ILE A 226 -2.82 4.87 21.17
C ILE A 226 -2.15 4.18 22.36
N SER A 227 -2.77 4.12 23.54
CA SER A 227 -2.17 3.46 24.70
C SER A 227 -1.90 1.96 24.49
N HIS A 228 -2.69 1.27 23.65
CA HIS A 228 -2.46 -0.13 23.32
C HIS A 228 -1.30 -0.27 22.33
N LEU A 229 -1.26 0.62 21.33
CA LEU A 229 -0.21 0.63 20.32
C LEU A 229 1.15 1.10 20.86
N ASP A 230 1.17 2.02 21.83
CA ASP A 230 2.39 2.42 22.54
C ASP A 230 2.96 1.29 23.39
N ARG A 231 2.09 0.52 24.07
CA ARG A 231 2.52 -0.70 24.76
C ARG A 231 3.08 -1.74 23.80
N LEU A 232 2.45 -1.90 22.63
CA LEU A 232 2.94 -2.78 21.58
C LEU A 232 4.31 -2.31 21.07
N PHE A 233 4.48 -1.01 20.82
CA PHE A 233 5.75 -0.42 20.42
C PHE A 233 6.85 -0.67 21.46
N ALA A 234 6.58 -0.38 22.74
CA ALA A 234 7.51 -0.62 23.83
C ALA A 234 7.91 -2.11 23.92
N ARG A 235 6.94 -3.01 23.84
CA ARG A 235 7.21 -4.46 23.80
C ARG A 235 8.04 -4.84 22.57
N GLY A 236 7.82 -4.20 21.42
CA GLY A 236 8.67 -4.36 20.24
C GLY A 236 10.14 -4.13 20.57
N LEU A 237 10.45 -3.02 21.25
CA LEU A 237 11.83 -2.67 21.61
C LEU A 237 12.47 -3.69 22.56
N ASP A 238 11.71 -4.27 23.50
CA ASP A 238 12.19 -5.32 24.40
C ASP A 238 12.63 -6.60 23.65
N HIS A 239 12.06 -6.82 22.45
CA HIS A 239 12.38 -7.93 21.56
C HIS A 239 13.34 -7.54 20.41
N GLY A 240 13.89 -6.31 20.42
CA GLY A 240 14.76 -5.81 19.34
C GLY A 240 14.03 -5.53 18.02
N VAL A 241 12.71 -5.33 18.05
CA VAL A 241 11.86 -5.13 16.87
C VAL A 241 11.22 -3.75 16.87
N VAL A 242 11.33 -3.03 15.76
CA VAL A 242 10.68 -1.72 15.57
C VAL A 242 9.29 -1.89 14.97
N ILE A 243 8.25 -1.70 15.80
CA ILE A 243 6.85 -1.74 15.35
C ILE A 243 6.35 -0.33 15.09
N ARG A 244 6.11 0.01 13.82
CA ARG A 244 5.47 1.26 13.42
C ARG A 244 3.96 1.05 13.31
N TYR A 245 3.18 2.05 13.71
CA TYR A 245 1.74 1.99 13.57
C TYR A 245 1.17 3.33 13.08
N PHE A 246 0.00 3.26 12.44
CA PHE A 246 -0.71 4.43 11.92
C PHE A 246 -2.15 4.40 12.40
N VAL A 247 -2.67 5.55 12.86
CA VAL A 247 -4.02 5.65 13.44
C VAL A 247 -4.76 6.84 12.84
N LEU A 248 -6.09 6.80 12.86
CA LEU A 248 -6.93 7.93 12.48
C LEU A 248 -7.34 8.74 13.73
N SER A 249 -7.10 10.05 13.74
CA SER A 249 -7.65 10.94 14.76
C SER A 249 -9.09 11.35 14.39
N PRO A 250 -10.06 11.24 15.31
CA PRO A 250 -11.40 11.79 15.10
C PRO A 250 -11.35 13.32 15.07
N GLY A 251 -12.18 13.93 14.23
CA GLY A 251 -12.46 15.37 14.26
C GLY A 251 -11.33 16.32 13.84
N LYS A 252 -10.08 15.86 13.71
CA LYS A 252 -8.99 16.66 13.14
C LYS A 252 -9.00 16.53 11.61
N LYS A 253 -9.19 17.66 10.91
CA LYS A 253 -8.96 17.71 9.46
C LYS A 253 -7.52 17.26 9.19
N ARG A 254 -7.35 16.27 8.32
CA ARG A 254 -6.02 15.76 7.96
C ARG A 254 -5.22 16.92 7.38
N LEU A 255 -4.04 17.14 7.96
CA LEU A 255 -3.12 18.18 7.49
C LEU A 255 -2.25 17.66 6.35
N ALA A 256 -1.94 16.36 6.32
CA ALA A 256 -1.12 15.75 5.28
C ALA A 256 -1.68 14.38 4.85
N CYS A 257 -1.48 14.03 3.59
CA CYS A 257 -1.75 12.71 3.04
C CYS A 257 -0.46 11.89 3.06
N ILE A 258 -0.47 10.70 3.66
CA ILE A 258 0.73 9.85 3.73
C ILE A 258 1.14 9.28 2.36
N GLU A 259 0.22 9.28 1.40
CA GLU A 259 0.49 8.83 0.03
C GLU A 259 1.32 9.85 -0.77
N ASN A 260 1.62 11.04 -0.23
CA ASN A 260 2.40 12.10 -0.90
C ASN A 260 1.89 12.44 -2.32
N VAL A 261 0.58 12.63 -2.47
CA VAL A 261 -0.10 12.81 -3.77
C VAL A 261 0.36 14.03 -4.59
N THR A 262 1.23 14.88 -4.04
CA THR A 262 1.89 15.98 -4.74
C THR A 262 3.10 15.52 -5.54
N GLU A 263 3.77 14.46 -5.11
CA GLU A 263 5.04 13.93 -5.66
C GLU A 263 4.99 12.40 -5.81
N SER A 264 3.79 11.83 -5.90
CA SER A 264 3.58 10.41 -6.14
C SER A 264 2.34 10.16 -7.00
N LEU A 265 2.23 8.91 -7.49
CA LEU A 265 1.04 8.40 -8.16
C LEU A 265 0.92 6.89 -8.00
N PHE A 266 -0.23 6.36 -8.43
CA PHE A 266 -0.53 4.96 -8.57
C PHE A 266 -0.90 4.63 -10.03
N LEU A 267 -0.22 3.66 -10.62
CA LEU A 267 -0.56 3.02 -11.88
C LEU A 267 -1.29 1.71 -11.58
N GLY A 268 -2.60 1.66 -11.84
CA GLY A 268 -3.36 0.43 -11.69
C GLY A 268 -3.10 -0.58 -12.81
N ALA A 269 -3.43 -1.85 -12.58
CA ALA A 269 -3.24 -2.93 -13.56
C ALA A 269 -4.06 -2.77 -14.85
N ASP A 270 -4.99 -1.81 -14.91
CA ASP A 270 -5.74 -1.42 -16.11
C ASP A 270 -5.11 -0.26 -16.89
N GLY A 271 -3.93 0.19 -16.48
CA GLY A 271 -3.21 1.32 -17.08
C GLY A 271 -3.67 2.69 -16.63
N ARG A 272 -4.73 2.80 -15.82
CA ARG A 272 -5.23 4.10 -15.33
C ARG A 272 -4.33 4.66 -14.23
N ILE A 273 -4.24 5.98 -14.21
CA ILE A 273 -3.47 6.76 -13.24
C ILE A 273 -4.39 7.36 -12.18
N SER A 274 -4.06 7.07 -10.93
CA SER A 274 -4.73 7.53 -9.71
C SER A 274 -3.70 8.17 -8.77
N PRO A 275 -4.11 9.02 -7.81
CA PRO A 275 -3.18 9.58 -6.83
C PRO A 275 -2.73 8.55 -5.77
N CYS A 276 -3.48 7.46 -5.57
CA CYS A 276 -3.11 6.36 -4.68
C CYS A 276 -3.90 5.09 -5.00
N ALA A 277 -3.49 3.94 -4.45
CA ALA A 277 -4.18 2.66 -4.64
C ALA A 277 -5.65 2.72 -4.19
N ALA A 278 -5.92 3.32 -3.03
CA ALA A 278 -7.27 3.52 -2.50
C ALA A 278 -8.18 4.39 -3.39
N GLY A 279 -7.61 5.19 -4.29
CA GLY A 279 -8.36 5.97 -5.28
C GLY A 279 -8.79 5.15 -6.50
N GLN A 280 -8.32 3.92 -6.64
CA GLN A 280 -8.60 3.08 -7.79
C GLN A 280 -8.69 1.60 -7.42
N LEU A 281 -9.84 1.18 -6.88
CA LEU A 281 -10.18 -0.23 -6.75
C LEU A 281 -10.46 -0.87 -8.13
N PRO A 282 -9.99 -2.11 -8.37
CA PRO A 282 -10.24 -2.86 -9.59
C PRO A 282 -11.59 -3.57 -9.54
N VAL A 283 -12.67 -2.79 -9.47
CA VAL A 283 -14.05 -3.30 -9.37
C VAL A 283 -14.92 -2.68 -10.47
N ARG A 284 -15.77 -3.50 -11.09
CA ARG A 284 -16.79 -3.06 -12.05
C ARG A 284 -18.06 -2.62 -11.33
N GLY A 285 -18.68 -1.57 -11.84
CA GLY A 285 -19.96 -1.08 -11.33
C GLY A 285 -19.83 -0.24 -10.06
N ASP A 286 -20.95 -0.06 -9.38
CA ASP A 286 -21.02 0.77 -8.18
C ASP A 286 -20.36 0.09 -6.99
N VAL A 287 -19.58 0.89 -6.26
CA VAL A 287 -18.82 0.46 -5.09
C VAL A 287 -19.30 1.28 -3.91
N ALA A 288 -19.60 0.61 -2.80
CA ALA A 288 -19.90 1.25 -1.53
C ALA A 288 -18.71 1.15 -0.58
N GLN A 289 -18.48 2.18 0.22
CA GLN A 289 -17.50 2.16 1.30
C GLN A 289 -18.14 2.67 2.59
N TRP A 290 -17.69 2.15 3.72
CA TRP A 290 -18.14 2.54 5.04
C TRP A 290 -17.18 3.53 5.65
N TYR A 291 -17.66 4.73 5.95
CA TYR A 291 -16.89 5.79 6.60
C TYR A 291 -17.58 6.21 7.90
N LEU A 292 -16.86 6.07 9.02
CA LEU A 292 -17.35 6.40 10.38
C LEU A 292 -18.75 5.83 10.71
N GLY A 293 -19.03 4.60 10.25
CA GLY A 293 -20.28 3.90 10.51
C GLY A 293 -21.44 4.26 9.57
N LYS A 294 -21.18 5.00 8.49
CA LYS A 294 -22.15 5.29 7.44
C LYS A 294 -21.67 4.72 6.11
N GLU A 295 -22.59 4.10 5.38
CA GLU A 295 -22.36 3.71 4.00
C GLU A 295 -22.32 4.97 3.12
N THR A 296 -21.34 5.00 2.21
CA THR A 296 -21.11 6.10 1.27
C THR A 296 -20.74 5.52 -0.10
N SER A 297 -21.12 6.20 -1.17
CA SER A 297 -20.69 5.80 -2.52
C SER A 297 -19.19 6.07 -2.68
N TYR A 298 -18.47 5.06 -3.18
CA TYR A 298 -17.08 5.18 -3.60
C TYR A 298 -17.01 5.63 -5.06
N GLN A 299 -16.13 6.59 -5.34
CA GLN A 299 -15.95 7.15 -6.67
C GLN A 299 -14.46 7.15 -7.05
N PRO A 300 -14.03 6.32 -8.03
CA PRO A 300 -12.63 6.24 -8.43
C PRO A 300 -12.02 7.59 -8.79
N ILE A 301 -10.85 7.91 -8.24
CA ILE A 301 -10.09 9.13 -8.50
C ILE A 301 -9.07 8.86 -9.60
N VAL A 302 -9.54 8.84 -10.85
CA VAL A 302 -8.70 8.60 -12.02
C VAL A 302 -8.50 9.88 -12.83
N PHE A 303 -7.30 10.10 -13.37
CA PHE A 303 -6.95 11.28 -14.15
C PHE A 303 -6.56 11.01 -15.62
N GLY A 304 -6.38 9.75 -16.01
CA GLY A 304 -6.04 9.35 -17.36
C GLY A 304 -5.56 7.90 -17.41
N SER A 305 -5.11 7.45 -18.58
CA SER A 305 -4.56 6.12 -18.80
C SER A 305 -3.25 6.18 -19.57
N LEU A 306 -2.24 5.44 -19.10
CA LEU A 306 -1.02 5.19 -19.86
C LEU A 306 -1.25 4.23 -21.03
N ALA A 307 -2.45 3.72 -21.28
CA ALA A 307 -2.75 3.12 -22.59
C ALA A 307 -2.91 4.20 -23.68
N GLU A 308 -3.26 5.43 -23.30
CA GLU A 308 -3.80 6.43 -24.22
C GLU A 308 -2.98 7.73 -24.28
N SER A 309 -2.36 8.14 -23.16
CA SER A 309 -1.71 9.45 -23.05
C SER A 309 -0.36 9.36 -22.34
N GLU A 310 0.51 10.32 -22.63
CA GLU A 310 1.80 10.43 -21.96
C GLU A 310 1.60 10.82 -20.48
N LEU A 311 2.47 10.32 -19.60
CA LEU A 311 2.35 10.60 -18.17
C LEU A 311 2.38 12.10 -17.85
N ALA A 312 3.20 12.87 -18.58
CA ALA A 312 3.28 14.31 -18.44
C ALA A 312 1.94 15.01 -18.73
N GLU A 313 1.23 14.57 -19.78
CA GLU A 313 -0.08 15.13 -20.14
C GLU A 313 -1.10 14.87 -19.04
N ILE A 314 -1.12 13.65 -18.49
CA ILE A 314 -2.00 13.26 -17.39
C ILE A 314 -1.68 14.09 -16.14
N TRP A 315 -0.41 14.15 -15.74
CA TRP A 315 0.06 14.84 -14.54
C TRP A 315 -0.20 16.34 -14.57
N HIS A 316 0.04 16.98 -15.71
CA HIS A 316 -0.18 18.41 -15.92
C HIS A 316 -1.61 18.77 -16.35
N SER A 317 -2.50 17.78 -16.50
CA SER A 317 -3.90 18.02 -16.79
C SER A 317 -4.53 18.98 -15.76
N LYS A 318 -5.50 19.79 -16.22
CA LYS A 318 -6.22 20.73 -15.34
C LYS A 318 -6.91 20.00 -14.19
N ALA A 319 -7.45 18.81 -14.45
CA ALA A 319 -8.13 17.99 -13.45
C ALA A 319 -7.18 17.51 -12.35
N TYR A 320 -6.03 16.92 -12.72
CA TYR A 320 -5.08 16.41 -11.75
C TYR A 320 -4.42 17.54 -10.95
N ARG A 321 -4.06 18.65 -11.60
CA ARG A 321 -3.53 19.82 -10.87
C ARG A 321 -4.54 20.42 -9.89
N LYS A 322 -5.83 20.52 -10.27
CA LYS A 322 -6.89 20.96 -9.36
C LYS A 322 -7.06 20.02 -8.17
N PHE A 323 -6.91 18.70 -8.37
CA PHE A 323 -6.92 17.74 -7.28
C PHE A 323 -5.73 17.91 -6.33
N ARG A 324 -4.52 18.09 -6.86
CA ARG A 324 -3.30 18.24 -6.07
C ARG A 324 -3.20 19.58 -5.37
N GLN A 325 -3.86 20.62 -5.91
CA GLN A 325 -3.78 21.99 -5.42
C GLN A 325 -3.95 22.10 -3.89
N PRO A 326 -5.03 21.61 -3.23
CA PRO A 326 -5.22 21.78 -1.78
C PRO A 326 -4.07 21.21 -0.92
N PHE A 327 -3.39 20.16 -1.39
CA PHE A 327 -2.36 19.47 -0.64
C PHE A 327 -1.10 20.33 -0.41
N TYR A 328 -0.80 21.26 -1.32
CA TYR A 328 0.29 22.23 -1.14
C TYR A 328 0.05 23.24 -0.01
N TRP A 329 -1.18 23.33 0.50
CA TRP A 329 -1.55 24.14 1.66
C TRP A 329 -2.01 23.29 2.85
N ASN A 330 -1.58 22.02 2.92
CA ASN A 330 -1.95 21.10 4.00
C ASN A 330 -3.47 20.93 4.15
N ARG A 331 -4.18 20.84 3.03
CA ARG A 331 -5.63 20.60 2.96
C ARG A 331 -5.91 19.38 2.10
N LEU A 332 -6.91 18.59 2.50
CA LEU A 332 -7.42 17.51 1.64
C LEU A 332 -8.26 18.06 0.50
N SER A 333 -8.25 17.35 -0.61
CA SER A 333 -9.30 17.41 -1.64
C SER A 333 -10.61 16.84 -1.09
N GLN A 334 -11.75 17.37 -1.56
CA GLN A 334 -13.09 16.84 -1.24
C GLN A 334 -13.21 15.34 -1.53
N ARG A 335 -12.53 14.87 -2.58
CA ARG A 335 -12.53 13.45 -2.97
C ARG A 335 -11.81 12.54 -1.96
N CYS A 336 -11.08 13.11 -1.01
CA CYS A 336 -10.33 12.39 0.02
C CYS A 336 -10.93 12.54 1.43
N GLU A 337 -12.05 13.25 1.58
CA GLU A 337 -12.66 13.52 2.89
C GLU A 337 -13.18 12.25 3.59
N HIS A 338 -13.55 11.21 2.82
CA HIS A 338 -14.03 9.91 3.33
C HIS A 338 -13.00 8.78 3.20
N CYS A 339 -11.73 9.09 2.94
CA CYS A 339 -10.68 8.08 2.88
C CYS A 339 -10.49 7.44 4.27
N LEU A 340 -10.09 6.17 4.40
CA LEU A 340 -9.74 5.55 5.69
C LEU A 340 -8.27 5.16 5.82
N THR A 341 -7.43 5.50 4.82
CA THR A 341 -5.98 5.33 4.90
C THR A 341 -5.45 6.00 6.18
N PRO A 342 -4.86 5.24 7.12
CA PRO A 342 -4.32 5.76 8.36
C PRO A 342 -3.24 6.82 8.14
N PHE A 343 -2.96 7.64 9.15
CA PHE A 343 -1.83 8.58 9.09
C PHE A 343 -0.91 8.42 10.29
N ARG A 344 0.29 8.98 10.18
CA ARG A 344 1.25 9.02 11.30
C ARG A 344 0.68 9.95 12.35
N VAL A 345 0.10 9.41 13.42
CA VAL A 345 -0.45 10.24 14.49
C VAL A 345 0.70 10.88 15.26
N TYR A 346 1.79 10.16 15.49
CA TYR A 346 3.09 10.67 15.92
C TYR A 346 4.17 9.63 15.61
N GLY A 347 5.42 10.05 15.66
CA GLY A 347 6.62 9.24 15.70
C GLY A 347 7.73 10.07 16.29
#